data_AF-A0A2A5NMB8-F1
#
_entry.id   AF-A0A2A5NMB8-F1
#
_cell.length_a   1.000
_cell.length_b   1.000
_cell.length_c   1.000
_cell.angle_alpha   90.00
_cell.angle_beta   90.00
_cell.angle_gamma   90.00
#
_symmetry.space_group_name_H-M   'P 1'
#
loop_
_entity.id
_entity.type
_entity.pdbx_description
1 polymer ?
#
loop_
_entity_poly.entity_id
_entity_poly.type
_entity_poly.pdbx_seq_one_letter_code
_entity_poly.pdbx_strand_id
1 'polypeptide(L)'
;MSDLIRSSGAWWAQSSKHARLTALGTTAILVVLGLITWTVWVSPSGPVSTAVHQALGVTPPKQKVSAAELQTKLTAAQEEIWSLQGKLDSTSAKAGSRGDQIAQLKAQIASLQSQLGAAKSGTGGAASAAGSRSGSDGAGSGSGGSGSGSGSGSGGSGSGASGSAGSGSSSGSGSGGSVTNPNTGPSKDPTTTPISTPTKAEILGQQSRWYGLYTAQSPFNWAEYDQVSREVGKATNMVGFFQGFDQDFNQNAVQRSWANGRLPMMTWESVPAKTGNDQPYVPGYTNEDIISGKFDAYLTKYAKALAANGMPMVIRFDHEMNGQWYNWSEASKQQNAAGSYVAMWKHVWQVFQDNGANQYAIWDWSPSRIDKLGNPKYETLDYMRNYYPGSEYVDWVGMSGYYRDATEAPTFENTFGATLAQIRQIAPGKGIVLNEIGATETGGSVSDSQKSRWITSLFDALADPANSDVIGFAYFSETATTIVDGARTTNDWRLDSRSDSLQAFVDGISRTDIDYDLQEVEQ
;
A
#
# COMPACT_ATOMS: atom_id res chain seq x y z
N MET A 1 37.94 16.80 72.11
CA MET A 1 36.90 16.10 71.35
C MET A 1 36.65 16.92 70.10
N SER A 2 37.02 16.34 68.95
CA SER A 2 36.57 16.68 67.58
C SER A 2 36.92 18.10 67.09
N ASP A 3 38.15 18.37 66.60
CA ASP A 3 38.62 18.27 65.20
C ASP A 3 37.79 19.09 64.19
N LEU A 4 38.28 19.91 63.23
CA LEU A 4 39.58 20.40 62.72
C LEU A 4 39.16 21.43 61.60
N ILE A 5 39.42 22.74 61.71
CA ILE A 5 40.49 23.55 61.08
C ILE A 5 40.69 23.44 59.54
N ARG A 6 40.70 24.64 58.89
CA ARG A 6 41.30 25.10 57.59
C ARG A 6 40.57 24.77 56.28
N SER A 7 40.19 25.71 55.41
CA SER A 7 40.80 26.91 54.77
C SER A 7 41.55 26.66 53.47
N SER A 8 41.19 27.50 52.47
CA SER A 8 41.99 28.00 51.33
C SER A 8 42.49 27.01 50.26
N GLY A 9 42.24 27.36 49.00
CA GLY A 9 42.44 26.49 47.84
C GLY A 9 43.73 26.72 47.05
N ALA A 10 43.81 26.04 45.90
CA ALA A 10 44.64 26.31 44.72
C ALA A 10 44.25 25.26 43.64
N TRP A 11 43.86 25.66 42.43
CA TRP A 11 44.73 25.83 41.26
C TRP A 11 44.86 24.57 40.39
N TRP A 12 43.83 24.30 39.62
CA TRP A 12 43.88 23.91 38.20
C TRP A 12 42.46 23.61 37.69
N ALA A 13 42.04 24.35 36.66
CA ALA A 13 40.93 23.95 35.81
C ALA A 13 41.49 22.95 34.78
N GLN A 14 40.86 21.78 34.64
CA GLN A 14 40.96 20.99 33.41
C GLN A 14 39.64 21.07 32.64
N SER A 15 39.78 21.68 31.47
CA SER A 15 38.82 21.82 30.37
C SER A 15 38.03 20.53 30.08
N SER A 16 36.70 20.65 30.01
CA SER A 16 35.77 19.58 29.63
C SER A 16 35.61 19.39 28.10
N LYS A 17 36.56 19.86 27.28
CA LYS A 17 36.40 19.86 25.81
C LYS A 17 36.73 18.54 25.09
N HIS A 18 37.25 17.50 25.75
CA HIS A 18 37.58 16.23 25.07
C HIS A 18 36.94 14.95 25.63
N ALA A 19 36.18 15.01 26.73
CA ALA A 19 35.55 13.81 27.30
C ALA A 19 34.54 13.12 26.35
N ARG A 20 33.86 13.89 25.47
CA ARG A 20 32.94 13.33 24.47
C ARG A 20 33.65 12.65 23.29
N LEU A 21 34.82 13.15 22.89
CA LEU A 21 35.60 12.57 21.79
C LEU A 21 36.32 11.29 22.24
N THR A 22 36.79 11.23 23.48
CA THR A 22 37.37 10.02 24.06
C THR A 22 36.30 8.94 24.26
N ALA A 23 35.10 9.31 24.73
CA ALA A 23 33.97 8.37 24.84
C ALA A 23 33.53 7.82 23.46
N LEU A 24 33.41 8.67 22.43
CA LEU A 24 33.07 8.23 21.08
C LEU A 24 34.16 7.36 20.45
N GLY A 25 35.45 7.66 20.69
CA GLY A 25 36.57 6.85 20.24
C GLY A 25 36.60 5.47 20.89
N THR A 26 36.35 5.38 22.20
CA THR A 26 36.29 4.09 22.92
C THR A 26 35.06 3.27 22.53
N THR A 27 33.90 3.89 22.31
CA THR A 27 32.71 3.19 21.81
C THR A 27 32.90 2.69 20.38
N ALA A 28 33.51 3.48 19.49
CA ALA A 28 33.81 3.02 18.12
C ALA A 28 34.80 1.84 18.11
N ILE A 29 35.84 1.87 18.95
CA ILE A 29 36.79 0.76 19.09
C ILE A 29 36.10 -0.49 19.66
N LEU A 30 35.21 -0.34 20.65
CA LEU A 30 34.46 -1.47 21.22
C LEU A 30 33.41 -2.03 20.26
N VAL A 31 32.80 -1.19 19.41
CA VAL A 31 31.88 -1.64 18.35
C VAL A 31 32.66 -2.35 17.24
N VAL A 32 33.83 -1.86 16.85
CA VAL A 32 34.70 -2.51 15.86
C VAL A 32 35.24 -3.84 16.42
N LEU A 33 35.69 -3.89 17.67
CA LEU A 33 36.11 -5.13 18.32
C LEU A 33 34.93 -6.10 18.51
N GLY A 34 33.75 -5.60 18.84
CA GLY A 34 32.50 -6.37 18.93
C GLY A 34 32.09 -6.95 17.58
N LEU A 35 32.21 -6.18 16.49
CA LEU A 35 31.96 -6.62 15.13
C LEU A 35 33.01 -7.62 14.65
N ILE A 36 34.29 -7.45 14.98
CA ILE A 36 35.34 -8.44 14.66
C ILE A 36 35.08 -9.74 15.42
N THR A 37 34.74 -9.65 16.70
CA THR A 37 34.41 -10.82 17.54
C THR A 37 33.15 -11.53 17.01
N TRP A 38 32.13 -10.77 16.62
CA TRP A 38 30.91 -11.28 15.98
C TRP A 38 31.21 -11.95 14.64
N THR A 39 31.99 -11.32 13.77
CA THR A 39 32.34 -11.88 12.45
C THR A 39 33.14 -13.18 12.58
N VAL A 40 34.02 -13.28 13.58
CA VAL A 40 34.82 -14.48 13.87
C VAL A 40 33.96 -15.61 14.47
N TRP A 41 32.95 -15.29 15.29
CA TRP A 41 32.11 -16.30 15.96
C TRP A 41 30.84 -16.70 15.21
N VAL A 42 30.32 -15.84 14.33
CA VAL A 42 29.07 -16.08 13.59
C VAL A 42 29.32 -16.53 12.14
N SER A 43 30.53 -16.31 11.60
CA SER A 43 30.91 -16.76 10.25
C SER A 43 32.23 -17.55 10.27
N PRO A 44 32.22 -18.85 10.58
CA PRO A 44 33.43 -19.68 10.68
C PRO A 44 34.21 -19.87 9.36
N SER A 45 33.71 -19.30 8.26
CA SER A 45 34.24 -19.48 6.89
C SER A 45 34.46 -18.17 6.13
N GLY A 46 34.54 -17.02 6.83
CA GLY A 46 34.87 -15.72 6.22
C GLY A 46 36.39 -15.52 6.02
N PRO A 47 36.83 -14.67 5.07
CA PRO A 47 38.26 -14.46 4.76
C PRO A 47 39.10 -14.01 5.96
N VAL A 48 38.50 -13.23 6.85
CA VAL A 48 39.12 -12.72 8.09
C VAL A 48 39.25 -13.82 9.16
N SER A 49 38.26 -14.71 9.27
CA SER A 49 38.31 -15.90 10.13
C SER A 49 39.41 -16.86 9.62
N THR A 50 39.49 -17.10 8.32
CA THR A 50 40.54 -17.93 7.71
C THR A 50 41.95 -17.39 7.94
N ALA A 51 42.15 -16.07 7.82
CA ALA A 51 43.44 -15.42 8.09
C ALA A 51 43.85 -15.50 9.57
N VAL A 52 42.90 -15.35 10.50
CA VAL A 52 43.15 -15.48 11.95
C VAL A 52 43.40 -16.94 12.37
N HIS A 53 42.71 -17.90 11.77
CA HIS A 53 42.92 -19.33 12.03
C HIS A 53 44.24 -19.86 11.41
N GLN A 54 44.66 -19.35 10.26
CA GLN A 54 46.00 -19.61 9.70
C GLN A 54 47.12 -19.04 10.58
N ALA A 55 46.88 -17.90 11.22
CA ALA A 55 47.85 -17.29 12.14
C ALA A 55 47.92 -17.99 13.51
N LEU A 56 46.84 -18.67 13.95
CA LEU A 56 46.75 -19.28 15.29
C LEU A 56 46.80 -20.81 15.30
N GLY A 57 46.75 -21.49 14.15
CA GLY A 57 46.98 -22.94 14.04
C GLY A 57 45.93 -23.84 14.69
N VAL A 58 44.71 -23.35 14.94
CA VAL A 58 43.63 -24.13 15.59
C VAL A 58 42.41 -24.26 14.67
N THR A 59 42.00 -25.51 14.43
CA THR A 59 40.78 -25.87 13.67
C THR A 59 39.57 -25.96 14.61
N PRO A 60 38.47 -25.20 14.41
CA PRO A 60 37.29 -25.29 15.27
C PRO A 60 36.36 -26.46 14.89
N PRO A 61 35.60 -27.04 15.85
CA PRO A 61 34.65 -28.12 15.59
C PRO A 61 33.38 -27.60 14.90
N LYS A 62 32.83 -28.37 13.96
CA LYS A 62 31.58 -28.06 13.24
C LYS A 62 30.37 -28.20 14.19
N GLN A 63 29.81 -27.10 14.65
CA GLN A 63 28.49 -27.11 15.32
C GLN A 63 27.39 -27.02 14.24
N LYS A 64 26.62 -28.10 14.05
CA LYS A 64 25.43 -28.11 13.19
C LYS A 64 24.28 -27.43 13.93
N VAL A 65 23.85 -26.25 13.48
CA VAL A 65 22.57 -25.67 13.92
C VAL A 65 21.45 -26.36 13.11
N SER A 66 20.46 -26.91 13.80
CA SER A 66 19.36 -27.63 13.16
C SER A 66 18.35 -26.66 12.52
N ALA A 67 17.71 -27.08 11.42
CA ALA A 67 16.69 -26.26 10.75
C ALA A 67 15.50 -25.90 11.68
N ALA A 68 15.23 -26.74 12.68
CA ALA A 68 14.23 -26.47 13.71
C ALA A 68 14.62 -25.28 14.61
N GLU A 69 15.90 -25.17 15.02
CA GLU A 69 16.38 -24.04 15.82
C GLU A 69 16.36 -22.73 15.03
N LEU A 70 16.62 -22.78 13.72
CA LEU A 70 16.49 -21.62 12.84
C LEU A 70 15.02 -21.19 12.68
N GLN A 71 14.09 -22.15 12.58
CA GLN A 71 12.65 -21.86 12.51
C GLN A 71 12.13 -21.23 13.81
N THR A 72 12.58 -21.72 14.97
CA THR A 72 12.23 -21.13 16.27
C THR A 72 12.76 -19.71 16.40
N LYS A 73 14.00 -19.45 15.96
CA LYS A 73 14.58 -18.10 15.96
C LYS A 73 13.87 -17.16 14.99
N LEU A 74 13.45 -17.65 13.82
CA LEU A 74 12.68 -16.87 12.86
C LEU A 74 11.31 -16.48 13.42
N THR A 75 10.63 -17.42 14.08
CA THR A 75 9.33 -17.18 14.73
C THR A 75 9.45 -16.14 15.86
N ALA A 76 10.46 -16.28 16.73
CA ALA A 76 10.69 -15.33 17.82
C ALA A 76 11.05 -13.91 17.31
N ALA A 77 11.83 -13.81 16.24
CA ALA A 77 12.14 -12.52 15.62
C ALA A 77 10.91 -11.87 14.97
N GLN A 78 10.01 -12.67 14.38
CA GLN A 78 8.74 -12.21 13.82
C GLN A 78 7.83 -11.62 14.91
N GLU A 79 7.70 -12.31 16.05
CA GLU A 79 6.92 -11.85 17.21
C GLU A 79 7.49 -10.56 17.82
N GLU A 80 8.82 -10.40 17.86
CA GLU A 80 9.47 -9.19 18.36
C GLU A 80 9.24 -7.99 17.43
N ILE A 81 9.28 -8.18 16.11
CA ILE A 81 8.89 -7.17 15.12
C ILE A 81 7.45 -6.72 15.34
N TRP A 82 6.52 -7.65 15.52
CA TRP A 82 5.11 -7.35 15.80
C TRP A 82 4.93 -6.57 17.11
N SER A 83 5.69 -6.91 18.16
CA SER A 83 5.70 -6.17 19.43
C SER A 83 6.21 -4.75 19.27
N LEU A 84 7.26 -4.55 18.46
CA LEU A 84 7.87 -3.24 18.24
C LEU A 84 7.02 -2.34 17.35
N GLN A 85 6.37 -2.90 16.33
CA GLN A 85 5.39 -2.19 15.48
C GLN A 85 4.18 -1.75 16.31
N GLY A 86 3.60 -2.64 17.13
CA GLY A 86 2.50 -2.27 18.03
C GLY A 86 2.86 -1.18 19.05
N LYS A 87 4.14 -1.04 19.41
CA LYS A 87 4.67 0.04 20.26
C LYS A 87 5.01 1.32 19.49
N LEU A 88 5.21 1.24 18.17
CA LEU A 88 5.46 2.39 17.29
C LEU A 88 4.17 3.19 17.09
N ASP A 89 3.06 2.51 16.87
CA ASP A 89 1.72 3.10 16.70
C ASP A 89 1.24 3.88 17.93
N SER A 90 1.83 3.62 19.10
CA SER A 90 1.43 4.20 20.38
C SER A 90 2.34 5.30 20.92
N THR A 91 3.46 5.68 20.26
CA THR A 91 4.28 6.83 20.74
C THR A 91 5.28 7.36 19.71
N SER A 92 5.19 8.66 19.37
CA SER A 92 5.94 9.32 18.29
C SER A 92 7.39 9.72 18.61
N ALA A 93 7.80 9.85 19.88
CA ALA A 93 9.13 10.38 20.22
C ALA A 93 10.30 9.35 20.14
N LYS A 94 10.00 8.05 19.96
CA LYS A 94 11.02 6.97 19.80
C LYS A 94 10.97 6.28 18.43
N ALA A 95 10.21 6.85 17.48
CA ALA A 95 9.94 6.21 16.19
C ALA A 95 11.20 6.03 15.32
N GLY A 96 12.14 7.00 15.36
CA GLY A 96 13.40 6.92 14.60
C GLY A 96 14.26 5.71 14.98
N SER A 97 14.60 5.55 16.27
CA SER A 97 15.47 4.43 16.69
C SER A 97 14.79 3.06 16.59
N ARG A 98 13.45 3.01 16.61
CA ARG A 98 12.68 1.76 16.43
C ARG A 98 12.52 1.41 14.96
N GLY A 99 12.39 2.40 14.07
CA GLY A 99 12.47 2.20 12.62
C GLY A 99 13.81 1.57 12.22
N ASP A 100 14.92 2.04 12.81
CA ASP A 100 16.25 1.47 12.60
C ASP A 100 16.35 0.02 13.11
N GLN A 101 15.74 -0.30 14.26
CA GLN A 101 15.67 -1.66 14.80
C GLN A 101 14.86 -2.59 13.90
N ILE A 102 13.73 -2.12 13.35
CA ILE A 102 12.91 -2.88 12.41
C ILE A 102 13.69 -3.15 11.12
N ALA A 103 14.43 -2.16 10.60
CA ALA A 103 15.28 -2.34 9.43
C ALA A 103 16.39 -3.39 9.66
N GLN A 104 17.03 -3.37 10.83
CA GLN A 104 18.03 -4.37 11.20
C GLN A 104 17.45 -5.79 11.36
N LEU A 105 16.28 -5.92 11.96
CA LEU A 105 15.61 -7.21 12.12
C LEU A 105 15.17 -7.79 10.77
N LYS A 106 14.66 -6.95 9.85
CA LYS A 106 14.36 -7.37 8.46
C LYS A 106 15.61 -7.87 7.73
N ALA A 107 16.74 -7.19 7.89
CA ALA A 107 18.02 -7.62 7.32
C ALA A 107 18.51 -8.96 7.91
N GLN A 108 18.32 -9.18 9.21
CA GLN A 108 18.62 -10.47 9.85
C GLN A 108 17.73 -11.60 9.33
N ILE A 109 16.43 -11.36 9.11
CA ILE A 109 15.52 -12.36 8.55
C ILE A 109 15.94 -12.74 7.13
N ALA A 110 16.29 -11.77 6.28
CA ALA A 110 16.78 -12.04 4.93
C ALA A 110 18.06 -12.90 4.95
N SER A 111 18.98 -12.61 5.88
CA SER A 111 20.18 -13.43 6.09
C SER A 111 19.86 -14.85 6.57
N LEU A 112 18.91 -15.01 7.50
CA LEU A 112 18.51 -16.33 8.02
C LEU A 112 17.77 -17.16 6.95
N GLN A 113 16.94 -16.52 6.12
CA GLN A 113 16.27 -17.16 4.99
C GLN A 113 17.28 -17.65 3.95
N SER A 114 18.31 -16.86 3.65
CA SER A 114 19.42 -17.26 2.78
C SER A 114 20.17 -18.48 3.34
N GLN A 115 20.47 -18.48 4.65
CA GLN A 115 21.13 -19.61 5.32
C GLN A 115 20.24 -20.87 5.35
N LEU A 116 18.94 -20.72 5.56
CA LEU A 116 17.98 -21.83 5.51
C LEU A 116 17.90 -22.44 4.11
N GLY A 117 17.92 -21.61 3.06
CA GLY A 117 18.00 -22.06 1.67
C GLY A 117 19.25 -22.89 1.39
N ALA A 118 20.42 -22.43 1.86
CA ALA A 118 21.69 -23.15 1.75
C ALA A 118 21.73 -24.45 2.56
N ALA A 119 21.07 -24.50 3.73
CA ALA A 119 20.97 -25.70 4.55
C ALA A 119 20.03 -26.77 3.93
N LYS A 120 18.96 -26.33 3.28
CA LYS A 120 18.02 -27.21 2.55
C LYS A 120 18.65 -27.79 1.27
N SER A 121 19.50 -27.03 0.57
CA SER A 121 20.21 -27.54 -0.61
C SER A 121 21.39 -28.49 -0.27
N GLY A 122 21.96 -28.37 0.93
CA GLY A 122 23.05 -29.23 1.41
C GLY A 122 22.65 -30.61 1.94
N THR A 123 21.35 -30.95 1.99
CA THR A 123 20.84 -32.21 2.56
C THR A 123 20.37 -33.24 1.51
N GLY A 124 20.48 -32.94 0.21
CA GLY A 124 20.05 -33.81 -0.89
C GLY A 124 21.10 -34.76 -1.49
N GLY A 125 22.30 -34.89 -0.91
CA GLY A 125 23.42 -35.59 -1.55
C GLY A 125 24.07 -36.69 -0.72
N ALA A 126 23.34 -37.75 -0.36
CA ALA A 126 23.94 -39.03 0.07
C ALA A 126 22.91 -40.18 0.16
N ALA A 127 22.66 -40.89 -0.95
CA ALA A 127 22.30 -42.33 -0.92
C ALA A 127 22.32 -42.96 -2.33
N SER A 128 23.21 -43.96 -2.52
CA SER A 128 23.25 -45.02 -3.56
C SER A 128 23.55 -44.59 -5.01
N ALA A 129 24.35 -45.29 -5.83
CA ALA A 129 24.87 -46.65 -5.76
C ALA A 129 26.22 -46.81 -6.50
N ALA A 130 26.96 -47.83 -6.11
CA ALA A 130 28.24 -48.28 -6.62
C ALA A 130 28.19 -48.89 -8.03
N GLY A 131 29.32 -48.90 -8.75
CA GLY A 131 29.46 -49.67 -9.99
C GLY A 131 30.74 -49.44 -10.81
N SER A 132 31.90 -49.76 -10.22
CA SER A 132 33.08 -50.41 -10.85
C SER A 132 33.52 -50.10 -12.31
N ARG A 133 34.68 -49.44 -12.42
CA ARG A 133 35.91 -49.76 -13.20
C ARG A 133 35.82 -50.13 -14.70
N SER A 134 36.45 -49.29 -15.54
CA SER A 134 37.66 -49.55 -16.36
C SER A 134 37.98 -48.25 -17.12
N GLY A 135 39.10 -47.55 -16.94
CA GLY A 135 40.46 -47.92 -17.36
C GLY A 135 40.67 -47.46 -18.81
N SER A 136 41.09 -46.19 -19.02
CA SER A 136 42.46 -45.74 -19.37
C SER A 136 42.56 -45.55 -20.90
N ASP A 137 43.24 -44.61 -21.55
CA ASP A 137 44.25 -43.57 -21.33
C ASP A 137 43.98 -42.51 -22.46
N GLY A 138 44.40 -41.24 -22.48
CA GLY A 138 45.51 -40.54 -21.87
C GLY A 138 46.17 -39.64 -22.93
N ALA A 139 46.51 -38.41 -22.53
CA ALA A 139 47.36 -37.40 -23.19
C ALA A 139 46.78 -36.65 -24.42
N GLY A 140 46.95 -35.33 -24.58
CA GLY A 140 47.66 -34.35 -23.77
C GLY A 140 48.14 -33.15 -24.61
N SER A 141 48.07 -31.96 -24.00
CA SER A 141 48.91 -30.75 -24.22
C SER A 141 48.77 -29.88 -25.47
N GLY A 142 48.84 -28.56 -25.27
CA GLY A 142 49.37 -27.63 -26.27
C GLY A 142 48.78 -26.22 -26.26
N SER A 143 49.45 -25.29 -25.57
CA SER A 143 49.17 -23.85 -25.44
C SER A 143 49.65 -22.98 -26.62
N GLY A 144 49.10 -21.76 -26.75
CA GLY A 144 49.91 -20.54 -26.90
C GLY A 144 49.57 -19.57 -28.04
N GLY A 145 49.60 -18.25 -27.73
CA GLY A 145 50.26 -17.25 -28.60
C GLY A 145 49.45 -16.08 -29.20
N SER A 146 49.54 -14.91 -28.55
CA SER A 146 50.01 -13.58 -29.04
C SER A 146 49.41 -12.80 -30.23
N GLY A 147 49.35 -11.47 -30.03
CA GLY A 147 49.46 -10.37 -31.02
C GLY A 147 48.17 -9.52 -31.19
N SER A 148 48.07 -8.19 -31.31
CA SER A 148 48.91 -6.96 -31.28
C SER A 148 48.34 -5.99 -32.35
N GLY A 149 48.23 -4.69 -32.04
CA GLY A 149 48.06 -3.57 -33.01
C GLY A 149 46.71 -2.83 -32.92
N SER A 150 46.59 -1.60 -32.39
CA SER A 150 47.06 -0.27 -32.84
C SER A 150 46.09 0.47 -33.77
N GLY A 151 45.71 1.71 -33.42
CA GLY A 151 45.37 2.75 -34.42
C GLY A 151 44.14 3.65 -34.17
N SER A 152 44.37 4.78 -33.49
CA SER A 152 44.07 6.17 -33.94
C SER A 152 42.67 6.63 -34.38
N GLY A 153 42.23 7.77 -33.80
CA GLY A 153 41.87 8.96 -34.60
C GLY A 153 40.51 9.63 -34.39
N SER A 154 40.53 10.83 -33.77
CA SER A 154 39.72 12.06 -34.00
C SER A 154 38.22 11.95 -34.30
N GLY A 155 37.30 12.62 -33.60
CA GLY A 155 37.29 14.06 -33.31
C GLY A 155 36.38 14.78 -34.32
N GLY A 156 35.27 15.37 -33.87
CA GLY A 156 34.37 16.15 -34.74
C GLY A 156 33.06 16.56 -34.07
N SER A 157 33.06 17.75 -33.48
CA SER A 157 31.87 18.45 -32.94
C SER A 157 30.93 18.92 -34.06
N GLY A 158 29.62 18.90 -33.79
CA GLY A 158 28.61 19.52 -34.65
C GLY A 158 27.35 19.85 -33.84
N SER A 159 27.19 21.14 -33.56
CA SER A 159 26.11 21.76 -32.78
C SER A 159 24.84 22.00 -33.59
N GLY A 160 23.69 21.84 -32.92
CA GLY A 160 22.53 22.74 -33.03
C GLY A 160 21.56 22.57 -34.20
N ALA A 161 20.32 22.17 -33.89
CA ALA A 161 19.13 22.72 -34.55
C ALA A 161 17.89 22.52 -33.66
N SER A 162 17.33 23.64 -33.22
CA SER A 162 15.98 23.81 -32.69
C SER A 162 14.91 23.49 -33.73
N GLY A 163 13.81 22.83 -33.34
CA GLY A 163 12.65 22.61 -34.21
C GLY A 163 11.37 22.35 -33.42
N SER A 164 10.50 23.38 -33.40
CA SER A 164 9.06 23.42 -33.15
C SER A 164 8.36 22.29 -32.37
N ALA A 165 7.81 22.67 -31.22
CA ALA A 165 6.64 22.02 -30.63
C ALA A 165 5.42 22.24 -31.54
N GLY A 166 4.98 21.16 -32.20
CA GLY A 166 3.69 21.10 -32.89
C GLY A 166 2.60 20.70 -31.91
N SER A 167 1.68 21.63 -31.66
CA SER A 167 0.37 21.37 -31.08
C SER A 167 -0.44 20.48 -32.04
N GLY A 168 -0.58 19.21 -31.70
CA GLY A 168 -1.39 18.23 -32.42
C GLY A 168 -2.60 17.82 -31.61
N SER A 169 -3.74 18.45 -31.87
CA SER A 169 -5.06 17.93 -31.56
C SER A 169 -5.33 16.71 -32.43
N SER A 170 -5.28 15.51 -31.86
CA SER A 170 -5.67 14.28 -32.55
C SER A 170 -7.10 13.89 -32.20
N SER A 171 -8.04 14.35 -33.00
CA SER A 171 -9.32 13.66 -33.22
C SER A 171 -9.04 12.43 -34.10
N GLY A 172 -9.12 11.23 -33.51
CA GLY A 172 -8.98 9.95 -34.22
C GLY A 172 -9.92 8.92 -33.63
N SER A 173 -10.94 8.51 -34.39
CA SER A 173 -11.82 7.40 -34.06
C SER A 173 -11.08 6.07 -34.13
N GLY A 174 -11.34 5.17 -33.17
CA GLY A 174 -11.12 3.72 -33.34
C GLY A 174 -10.02 3.05 -32.51
N SER A 175 -9.89 3.38 -31.22
CA SER A 175 -9.41 2.49 -30.15
C SER A 175 -9.84 3.12 -28.82
N GLY A 176 -10.43 2.36 -27.89
CA GLY A 176 -10.96 2.89 -26.63
C GLY A 176 -9.84 3.41 -25.72
N GLY A 177 -9.46 4.68 -25.88
CA GLY A 177 -8.33 5.27 -25.17
C GLY A 177 -8.61 5.58 -23.68
N SER A 178 -7.59 5.40 -22.84
CA SER A 178 -7.54 5.95 -21.48
C SER A 178 -7.46 7.48 -21.55
N VAL A 179 -8.14 8.17 -20.63
CA VAL A 179 -8.08 9.63 -20.53
C VAL A 179 -6.95 10.08 -19.59
N THR A 180 -6.29 9.14 -18.94
CA THR A 180 -5.17 9.37 -18.04
C THR A 180 -3.85 8.92 -18.65
N ASN A 181 -2.74 9.43 -18.11
CA ASN A 181 -1.39 8.97 -18.44
C ASN A 181 -0.58 8.82 -17.14
N PRO A 182 -0.75 7.69 -16.42
CA PRO A 182 -0.10 7.43 -15.15
C PRO A 182 1.41 7.57 -15.21
N ASN A 183 1.98 8.27 -14.23
CA ASN A 183 3.43 8.30 -14.04
C ASN A 183 3.92 6.91 -13.59
N THR A 184 4.82 6.31 -14.39
CA THR A 184 5.47 5.02 -14.10
C THR A 184 6.73 5.13 -13.24
N GLY A 185 7.30 6.32 -13.17
CA GLY A 185 8.43 6.61 -12.28
C GLY A 185 7.97 6.96 -10.87
N PRO A 186 8.93 7.32 -10.00
CA PRO A 186 8.62 7.93 -8.72
C PRO A 186 7.67 9.11 -8.89
N SER A 187 6.71 9.24 -7.98
CA SER A 187 5.71 10.29 -8.02
C SER A 187 6.38 11.66 -7.87
N LYS A 188 5.85 12.64 -8.60
CA LYS A 188 6.39 14.01 -8.65
C LYS A 188 5.41 14.98 -8.02
N ASP A 189 5.94 16.02 -7.39
CA ASP A 189 5.12 17.16 -6.99
C ASP A 189 4.83 18.08 -8.19
N PRO A 190 3.69 18.79 -8.19
CA PRO A 190 3.37 19.80 -9.19
C PRO A 190 4.52 20.79 -9.38
N THR A 191 4.82 21.10 -10.64
CA THR A 191 5.79 22.14 -11.01
C THR A 191 5.05 23.38 -11.52
N THR A 192 5.76 24.36 -12.06
CA THR A 192 5.15 25.57 -12.64
C THR A 192 4.38 25.30 -13.93
N THR A 193 4.51 24.10 -14.52
CA THR A 193 3.77 23.72 -15.73
C THR A 193 2.30 23.43 -15.37
N PRO A 194 1.32 24.01 -16.09
CA PRO A 194 -0.08 23.69 -15.88
C PRO A 194 -0.34 22.19 -16.00
N ILE A 195 -1.05 21.63 -15.02
CA ILE A 195 -1.48 20.23 -15.03
C ILE A 195 -2.68 20.12 -15.95
N SER A 196 -2.55 19.32 -17.02
CA SER A 196 -3.69 18.99 -17.87
C SER A 196 -4.52 17.91 -17.19
N THR A 197 -5.83 18.15 -17.04
CA THR A 197 -6.76 17.18 -16.45
C THR A 197 -7.91 16.92 -17.41
N PRO A 198 -8.35 15.66 -17.56
CA PRO A 198 -9.58 15.34 -18.28
C PRO A 198 -10.79 16.02 -17.65
N THR A 199 -11.82 16.26 -18.46
CA THR A 199 -13.14 16.68 -17.98
C THR A 199 -13.86 15.52 -17.29
N LYS A 200 -14.87 15.83 -16.46
CA LYS A 200 -15.75 14.82 -15.86
C LYS A 200 -16.36 13.89 -16.93
N ALA A 201 -16.80 14.43 -18.06
CA ALA A 201 -17.39 13.63 -19.14
C ALA A 201 -16.39 12.62 -19.75
N GLU A 202 -15.14 13.04 -19.95
CA GLU A 202 -14.07 12.14 -20.42
C GLU A 202 -13.76 11.04 -19.40
N ILE A 203 -13.73 11.37 -18.11
CA ILE A 203 -13.53 10.38 -17.03
C ILE A 203 -14.66 9.35 -16.98
N LEU A 204 -15.92 9.81 -17.06
CA LEU A 204 -17.09 8.94 -17.08
C LEU A 204 -17.17 8.09 -18.36
N GLY A 205 -16.59 8.57 -19.47
CA GLY A 205 -16.54 7.88 -20.75
C GLY A 205 -15.30 6.98 -20.93
N GLN A 206 -14.39 6.93 -19.97
CA GLN A 206 -13.18 6.13 -20.06
C GLN A 206 -13.53 4.64 -20.21
N GLN A 207 -12.95 3.99 -21.21
CA GLN A 207 -13.17 2.57 -21.47
C GLN A 207 -12.23 1.67 -20.66
N SER A 208 -11.03 2.17 -20.33
CA SER A 208 -10.10 1.51 -19.40
C SER A 208 -10.54 1.67 -17.94
N ARG A 209 -10.34 0.61 -17.17
CA ARG A 209 -10.64 0.40 -15.75
C ARG A 209 -9.73 1.29 -14.95
N TRP A 210 -10.28 1.71 -13.83
CA TRP A 210 -9.53 2.31 -12.77
C TRP A 210 -8.80 1.24 -11.97
N TYR A 211 -7.48 1.40 -11.83
CA TYR A 211 -6.64 0.71 -10.88
C TYR A 211 -6.16 1.73 -9.85
N GLY A 212 -6.77 1.66 -8.68
CA GLY A 212 -6.47 2.50 -7.52
C GLY A 212 -5.73 1.77 -6.41
N LEU A 213 -5.02 2.55 -5.60
CA LEU A 213 -4.43 2.11 -4.34
C LEU A 213 -4.76 3.07 -3.21
N TYR A 214 -5.00 2.52 -2.03
CA TYR A 214 -4.87 3.23 -0.75
C TYR A 214 -3.58 2.74 -0.08
N THR A 215 -2.77 3.70 0.37
CA THR A 215 -1.66 3.45 1.30
C THR A 215 -1.74 4.44 2.46
N ALA A 216 -1.07 4.14 3.56
CA ALA A 216 -1.26 4.84 4.83
C ALA A 216 -1.08 6.37 4.76
N GLN A 217 -0.35 6.87 3.76
CA GLN A 217 -0.11 8.29 3.56
C GLN A 217 -0.45 8.79 2.16
N SER A 218 -1.11 8.01 1.28
CA SER A 218 -1.50 8.52 -0.04
C SER A 218 -2.58 9.59 0.06
N PRO A 219 -2.56 10.66 -0.77
CA PRO A 219 -1.49 11.15 -1.65
C PRO A 219 -0.56 12.15 -0.94
N PHE A 220 -0.52 12.19 0.40
CA PHE A 220 0.28 13.12 1.20
C PHE A 220 1.78 12.75 1.19
N ASN A 221 2.09 11.47 1.09
CA ASN A 221 3.42 10.94 0.87
C ASN A 221 3.36 9.76 -0.10
N TRP A 222 4.23 9.80 -1.12
CA TRP A 222 4.26 8.81 -2.19
C TRP A 222 5.20 7.64 -1.94
N ALA A 223 6.01 7.64 -0.88
CA ALA A 223 7.08 6.65 -0.71
C ALA A 223 6.57 5.19 -0.70
N GLU A 224 5.55 4.91 0.11
CA GLU A 224 4.92 3.59 0.20
C GLU A 224 4.13 3.28 -1.08
N TYR A 225 3.40 4.26 -1.59
CA TYR A 225 2.62 4.14 -2.83
C TYR A 225 3.49 3.75 -4.04
N ASP A 226 4.63 4.45 -4.20
CA ASP A 226 5.60 4.20 -5.26
C ASP A 226 6.34 2.88 -5.04
N GLN A 227 6.57 2.48 -3.78
CA GLN A 227 7.15 1.18 -3.48
C GLN A 227 6.22 0.06 -3.94
N VAL A 228 4.97 0.07 -3.52
CA VAL A 228 3.97 -0.94 -3.93
C VAL A 228 3.81 -0.93 -5.45
N SER A 229 3.73 0.24 -6.08
CA SER A 229 3.63 0.34 -7.55
C SER A 229 4.84 -0.26 -8.27
N ARG A 230 6.07 -0.08 -7.74
CA ARG A 230 7.29 -0.71 -8.28
C ARG A 230 7.29 -2.22 -8.11
N GLU A 231 6.86 -2.72 -6.96
CA GLU A 231 6.80 -4.16 -6.68
C GLU A 231 5.75 -4.87 -7.54
N VAL A 232 4.62 -4.21 -7.80
CA VAL A 232 3.57 -4.68 -8.72
C VAL A 232 4.01 -4.57 -10.19
N GLY A 233 4.88 -3.62 -10.52
CA GLY A 233 5.35 -3.41 -11.90
C GLY A 233 4.35 -2.73 -12.84
N LYS A 234 3.24 -2.20 -12.30
CA LYS A 234 2.22 -1.45 -13.06
C LYS A 234 1.86 -0.16 -12.32
N ALA A 235 1.76 0.93 -13.08
CA ALA A 235 1.32 2.22 -12.55
C ALA A 235 -0.21 2.22 -12.35
N THR A 236 -0.63 2.81 -11.24
CA THR A 236 -2.04 3.09 -10.93
C THR A 236 -2.50 4.36 -11.65
N ASN A 237 -3.77 4.39 -12.07
CA ASN A 237 -4.42 5.55 -12.68
C ASN A 237 -5.47 6.21 -11.75
N MET A 238 -5.59 5.72 -10.51
CA MET A 238 -6.44 6.28 -9.46
C MET A 238 -5.68 6.23 -8.13
N VAL A 239 -5.97 7.15 -7.22
CA VAL A 239 -5.40 7.14 -5.86
C VAL A 239 -6.47 7.45 -4.81
N GLY A 240 -6.56 6.58 -3.81
CA GLY A 240 -7.50 6.71 -2.70
C GLY A 240 -6.92 7.48 -1.50
N PHE A 241 -7.78 8.24 -0.82
CA PHE A 241 -7.49 8.85 0.48
C PHE A 241 -8.78 9.20 1.25
N PHE A 242 -8.65 9.52 2.53
CA PHE A 242 -9.75 9.90 3.41
C PHE A 242 -9.66 11.37 3.83
N GLN A 243 -10.80 12.02 4.01
CA GLN A 243 -10.92 13.30 4.69
C GLN A 243 -12.17 13.34 5.58
N GLY A 244 -12.09 14.08 6.68
CA GLY A 244 -13.21 14.38 7.56
C GLY A 244 -13.75 15.79 7.37
N PHE A 245 -14.93 16.06 7.93
CA PHE A 245 -15.62 17.36 7.90
C PHE A 245 -14.97 18.45 8.77
N ASP A 246 -13.87 18.15 9.46
CA ASP A 246 -13.02 19.12 10.15
C ASP A 246 -11.84 19.62 9.30
N GLN A 247 -11.75 19.18 8.04
CA GLN A 247 -10.67 19.52 7.11
C GLN A 247 -11.18 20.34 5.92
N ASP A 248 -10.40 21.35 5.53
CA ASP A 248 -10.63 22.10 4.29
C ASP A 248 -10.32 21.24 3.05
N PHE A 249 -10.84 21.67 1.89
CA PHE A 249 -10.53 21.07 0.60
C PHE A 249 -9.02 21.00 0.36
N ASN A 250 -8.50 19.79 0.14
CA ASN A 250 -7.09 19.57 -0.07
C ASN A 250 -6.71 19.70 -1.55
N GLN A 251 -6.55 20.94 -1.99
CA GLN A 251 -6.12 21.26 -3.35
C GLN A 251 -4.81 20.54 -3.74
N ASN A 252 -3.85 20.46 -2.81
CA ASN A 252 -2.56 19.81 -3.06
C ASN A 252 -2.72 18.32 -3.32
N ALA A 253 -3.59 17.62 -2.60
CA ALA A 253 -3.87 16.21 -2.85
C ALA A 253 -4.39 16.00 -4.28
N VAL A 254 -5.35 16.81 -4.73
CA VAL A 254 -5.90 16.70 -6.10
C VAL A 254 -4.84 17.02 -7.16
N GLN A 255 -4.10 18.11 -6.99
CA GLN A 255 -3.07 18.52 -7.95
C GLN A 255 -1.91 17.52 -8.03
N ARG A 256 -1.45 16.98 -6.91
CA ARG A 256 -0.37 15.98 -6.90
C ARG A 256 -0.82 14.68 -7.57
N SER A 257 -2.07 14.27 -7.37
CA SER A 257 -2.62 13.09 -8.06
C SER A 257 -2.63 13.30 -9.58
N TRP A 258 -3.16 14.42 -10.05
CA TRP A 258 -3.20 14.72 -11.49
C TRP A 258 -1.84 15.00 -12.11
N ALA A 259 -0.89 15.58 -11.38
CA ALA A 259 0.50 15.71 -11.82
C ALA A 259 1.18 14.35 -12.09
N ASN A 260 0.62 13.27 -11.54
CA ASN A 260 1.05 11.90 -11.77
C ASN A 260 0.06 11.10 -12.63
N GLY A 261 -0.89 11.77 -13.29
CA GLY A 261 -1.87 11.13 -14.17
C GLY A 261 -2.86 10.22 -13.44
N ARG A 262 -3.15 10.49 -12.17
CA ARG A 262 -4.04 9.67 -11.33
C ARG A 262 -5.30 10.44 -10.97
N LEU A 263 -6.46 9.82 -11.16
CA LEU A 263 -7.75 10.31 -10.67
C LEU A 263 -7.78 10.22 -9.13
N PRO A 264 -7.86 11.35 -8.41
CA PRO A 264 -8.03 11.31 -6.96
C PRO A 264 -9.44 10.82 -6.61
N MET A 265 -9.50 9.83 -5.71
CA MET A 265 -10.73 9.40 -5.05
C MET A 265 -10.65 9.71 -3.56
N MET A 266 -11.51 10.62 -3.12
CA MET A 266 -11.66 10.96 -1.71
C MET A 266 -12.84 10.21 -1.12
N THR A 267 -12.56 9.42 -0.10
CA THR A 267 -13.58 9.02 0.87
C THR A 267 -13.80 10.18 1.82
N TRP A 268 -14.99 10.77 1.75
CA TRP A 268 -15.33 11.95 2.54
C TRP A 268 -16.31 11.56 3.62
N GLU A 269 -15.88 11.68 4.86
CA GLU A 269 -16.61 11.23 6.04
C GLU A 269 -17.18 12.44 6.77
N SER A 270 -18.48 12.43 7.04
CA SER A 270 -19.22 13.48 7.73
C SER A 270 -18.96 13.55 9.23
N VAL A 271 -17.72 13.30 9.64
CA VAL A 271 -17.22 13.36 11.01
C VAL A 271 -15.80 13.94 11.01
N PRO A 272 -15.22 14.34 12.16
CA PRO A 272 -13.81 14.71 12.21
C PRO A 272 -12.89 13.57 11.78
N ALA A 273 -11.79 13.85 11.07
CA ALA A 273 -10.89 12.86 10.48
C ALA A 273 -10.18 11.94 11.48
N LYS A 274 -10.23 12.27 12.78
CA LYS A 274 -9.67 11.46 13.87
C LYS A 274 -10.72 10.61 14.60
N THR A 275 -11.95 10.58 14.09
CA THR A 275 -13.01 9.70 14.58
C THR A 275 -12.58 8.25 14.37
N GLY A 276 -12.79 7.39 15.36
CA GLY A 276 -12.42 5.97 15.24
C GLY A 276 -13.40 5.20 14.35
N ASN A 277 -12.91 4.16 13.66
CA ASN A 277 -13.68 3.36 12.71
C ASN A 277 -14.88 2.59 13.31
N ASP A 278 -15.00 2.55 14.64
CA ASP A 278 -16.12 1.95 15.38
C ASP A 278 -16.80 2.96 16.33
N GLN A 279 -16.82 4.24 15.94
CA GLN A 279 -17.56 5.28 16.66
C GLN A 279 -18.90 5.54 15.97
N PRO A 280 -19.97 4.81 16.33
CA PRO A 280 -21.26 4.91 15.67
C PRO A 280 -22.01 6.20 15.99
N TYR A 281 -21.51 7.06 16.89
CA TYR A 281 -22.16 8.33 17.19
C TYR A 281 -21.11 9.39 17.51
N VAL A 282 -21.20 10.52 16.81
CA VAL A 282 -20.37 11.70 17.00
C VAL A 282 -21.28 12.90 17.26
N PRO A 283 -21.27 13.48 18.48
CA PRO A 283 -22.13 14.62 18.81
C PRO A 283 -21.94 15.80 17.86
N GLY A 284 -23.05 16.30 17.30
CA GLY A 284 -23.06 17.46 16.39
C GLY A 284 -22.77 17.13 14.92
N TYR A 285 -22.68 15.85 14.56
CA TYR A 285 -22.42 15.37 13.21
C TYR A 285 -23.51 14.38 12.74
N THR A 286 -24.70 14.37 13.35
CA THR A 286 -25.79 13.50 12.87
C THR A 286 -26.24 13.91 11.46
N ASN A 287 -26.94 13.03 10.75
CA ASN A 287 -27.50 13.35 9.44
C ASN A 287 -28.38 14.62 9.51
N GLU A 288 -29.14 14.78 10.59
CA GLU A 288 -29.98 15.98 10.84
C GLU A 288 -29.13 17.25 11.06
N ASP A 289 -27.97 17.16 11.71
CA ASP A 289 -27.07 18.31 11.87
C ASP A 289 -26.61 18.84 10.51
N ILE A 290 -26.41 17.95 9.53
CA ILE A 290 -26.00 18.31 8.17
C ILE A 290 -27.20 18.80 7.35
N ILE A 291 -28.33 18.07 7.38
CA ILE A 291 -29.57 18.43 6.67
C ILE A 291 -30.11 19.79 7.10
N SER A 292 -30.03 20.11 8.40
CA SER A 292 -30.50 21.39 8.94
C SER A 292 -29.63 22.60 8.56
N GLY A 293 -28.54 22.36 7.82
CA GLY A 293 -27.67 23.39 7.27
C GLY A 293 -26.55 23.87 8.19
N LYS A 294 -26.30 23.18 9.33
CA LYS A 294 -25.21 23.59 10.25
C LYS A 294 -23.83 23.52 9.58
N PHE A 295 -23.68 22.69 8.55
CA PHE A 295 -22.45 22.53 7.78
C PHE A 295 -22.44 23.32 6.47
N ASP A 296 -23.49 24.08 6.12
CA ASP A 296 -23.60 24.72 4.79
C ASP A 296 -22.50 25.73 4.51
N ALA A 297 -22.04 26.46 5.54
CA ALA A 297 -20.91 27.37 5.39
C ALA A 297 -19.60 26.63 5.05
N TYR A 298 -19.39 25.48 5.68
CA TYR A 298 -18.25 24.60 5.40
C TYR A 298 -18.37 23.98 4.00
N LEU A 299 -19.52 23.38 3.67
CA LEU A 299 -19.80 22.76 2.38
C LEU A 299 -19.70 23.77 1.23
N THR A 300 -20.21 24.99 1.41
CA THR A 300 -20.09 26.09 0.44
C THR A 300 -18.63 26.49 0.22
N LYS A 301 -17.84 26.62 1.30
CA LYS A 301 -16.41 26.91 1.21
C LYS A 301 -15.68 25.79 0.44
N TYR A 302 -15.99 24.54 0.76
CA TYR A 302 -15.41 23.35 0.14
C TYR A 302 -15.76 23.29 -1.36
N ALA A 303 -17.04 23.43 -1.71
CA ALA A 303 -17.52 23.41 -3.09
C ALA A 303 -16.88 24.52 -3.94
N LYS A 304 -16.80 25.74 -3.41
CA LYS A 304 -16.11 26.86 -4.09
C LYS A 304 -14.62 26.59 -4.30
N ALA A 305 -13.95 25.96 -3.34
CA ALA A 305 -12.54 25.62 -3.45
C ALA A 305 -12.31 24.52 -4.51
N LEU A 306 -13.17 23.50 -4.58
CA LEU A 306 -13.14 22.49 -5.65
C LEU A 306 -13.38 23.14 -7.02
N ALA A 307 -14.40 23.99 -7.14
CA ALA A 307 -14.70 24.70 -8.39
C ALA A 307 -13.53 25.61 -8.83
N ALA A 308 -12.89 26.31 -7.89
CA ALA A 308 -11.72 27.14 -8.17
C ALA A 308 -10.48 26.32 -8.55
N ASN A 309 -10.34 25.11 -8.00
CA ASN A 309 -9.25 24.21 -8.38
C ASN A 309 -9.41 23.67 -9.80
N GLY A 310 -10.65 23.46 -10.25
CA GLY A 310 -10.95 23.17 -11.66
C GLY A 310 -10.50 21.79 -12.15
N MET A 311 -10.11 20.89 -11.25
CA MET A 311 -9.66 19.52 -11.59
C MET A 311 -10.63 18.50 -11.00
N PRO A 312 -11.12 17.52 -11.78
CA PRO A 312 -12.08 16.56 -11.27
C PRO A 312 -11.53 15.62 -10.19
N MET A 313 -12.43 15.10 -9.35
CA MET A 313 -12.14 14.07 -8.37
C MET A 313 -13.39 13.21 -8.12
N VAL A 314 -13.17 11.99 -7.65
CA VAL A 314 -14.25 11.15 -7.11
C VAL A 314 -14.50 11.52 -5.66
N ILE A 315 -15.77 11.71 -5.31
CA ILE A 315 -16.23 11.91 -3.94
C ILE A 315 -17.06 10.67 -3.56
N ARG A 316 -16.46 9.81 -2.74
CA ARG A 316 -17.11 8.65 -2.11
C ARG A 316 -17.63 9.08 -0.74
N PHE A 317 -18.76 9.78 -0.76
CA PHE A 317 -19.33 10.43 0.42
C PHE A 317 -20.02 9.41 1.33
N ASP A 318 -19.65 9.39 2.61
CA ASP A 318 -20.32 8.58 3.65
C ASP A 318 -20.61 7.14 3.21
N HIS A 319 -19.53 6.47 2.82
CA HIS A 319 -19.47 5.09 2.37
C HIS A 319 -19.98 4.06 3.39
N GLU A 320 -20.29 2.84 2.95
CA GLU A 320 -20.75 1.73 3.80
C GLU A 320 -21.99 2.06 4.66
N MET A 321 -22.82 2.97 4.16
CA MET A 321 -24.00 3.48 4.85
C MET A 321 -25.00 2.40 5.26
N ASN A 322 -25.04 1.29 4.52
CA ASN A 322 -25.87 0.12 4.78
C ASN A 322 -25.43 -0.69 6.01
N GLY A 323 -24.21 -0.46 6.50
CA GLY A 323 -23.68 -0.97 7.76
C GLY A 323 -24.26 -0.27 8.99
N GLN A 324 -23.61 -0.52 10.13
CA GLN A 324 -23.98 0.14 11.39
C GLN A 324 -22.77 0.62 12.19
N TRP A 325 -21.55 0.64 11.66
CA TRP A 325 -20.36 1.04 12.42
C TRP A 325 -20.09 2.55 12.36
N TYR A 326 -20.52 3.22 11.29
CA TYR A 326 -20.30 4.65 11.09
C TYR A 326 -21.44 5.54 11.57
N ASN A 327 -21.11 6.79 11.84
CA ASN A 327 -22.01 7.81 12.37
C ASN A 327 -23.16 8.17 11.41
N TRP A 328 -22.98 8.02 10.10
CA TRP A 328 -24.00 8.36 9.08
C TRP A 328 -25.01 7.24 8.79
N SER A 329 -24.80 6.04 9.31
CA SER A 329 -25.75 4.91 9.16
C SER A 329 -27.11 5.22 9.82
N GLU A 330 -28.18 4.60 9.34
CA GLU A 330 -29.54 4.81 9.86
C GLU A 330 -29.89 3.77 10.93
N ALA A 331 -29.39 3.98 12.15
CA ALA A 331 -29.77 3.13 13.29
C ALA A 331 -29.85 3.91 14.61
N SER A 332 -30.51 3.31 15.59
CA SER A 332 -30.80 3.94 16.88
C SER A 332 -29.53 4.38 17.63
N LYS A 333 -28.42 3.65 17.47
CA LYS A 333 -27.14 4.00 18.10
C LYS A 333 -26.45 5.20 17.44
N GLN A 334 -26.71 5.47 16.17
CA GLN A 334 -26.29 6.67 15.43
C GLN A 334 -27.17 7.89 15.70
N GLN A 335 -28.41 7.66 16.19
CA GLN A 335 -29.44 8.70 16.33
C GLN A 335 -29.88 9.32 14.99
N ASN A 336 -29.74 8.58 13.89
CA ASN A 336 -30.22 8.99 12.58
C ASN A 336 -31.58 8.36 12.26
N ALA A 337 -32.49 9.15 11.71
CA ALA A 337 -33.79 8.69 11.25
C ALA A 337 -33.69 7.88 9.95
N ALA A 338 -34.65 6.98 9.72
CA ALA A 338 -34.76 6.28 8.44
C ALA A 338 -34.96 7.30 7.29
N GLY A 339 -34.24 7.11 6.18
CA GLY A 339 -34.20 8.02 5.03
C GLY A 339 -33.34 9.27 5.21
N SER A 340 -32.76 9.51 6.39
CA SER A 340 -31.92 10.69 6.63
C SER A 340 -30.60 10.65 5.88
N TYR A 341 -30.05 9.46 5.58
CA TYR A 341 -28.84 9.34 4.77
C TYR A 341 -29.08 9.90 3.36
N VAL A 342 -30.19 9.51 2.73
CA VAL A 342 -30.56 10.00 1.39
C VAL A 342 -30.84 11.50 1.40
N ALA A 343 -31.52 12.01 2.43
CA ALA A 343 -31.76 13.45 2.57
C ALA A 343 -30.45 14.24 2.72
N MET A 344 -29.52 13.75 3.54
CA MET A 344 -28.19 14.32 3.73
C MET A 344 -27.37 14.30 2.43
N TRP A 345 -27.33 13.17 1.72
CA TRP A 345 -26.65 13.06 0.44
C TRP A 345 -27.12 14.13 -0.55
N LYS A 346 -28.45 14.24 -0.72
CA LYS A 346 -29.04 15.21 -1.65
C LYS A 346 -28.75 16.64 -1.24
N HIS A 347 -28.76 16.93 0.06
CA HIS A 347 -28.42 18.24 0.60
C HIS A 347 -26.98 18.63 0.25
N VAL A 348 -26.01 17.76 0.53
CA VAL A 348 -24.58 18.00 0.21
C VAL A 348 -24.39 18.15 -1.31
N TRP A 349 -24.99 17.27 -2.11
CA TRP A 349 -24.96 17.35 -3.57
C TRP A 349 -25.53 18.68 -4.08
N GLN A 350 -26.63 19.17 -3.50
CA GLN A 350 -27.26 20.43 -3.89
C GLN A 350 -26.35 21.62 -3.57
N VAL A 351 -25.71 21.65 -2.40
CA VAL A 351 -24.74 22.71 -2.07
C VAL A 351 -23.59 22.73 -3.08
N PHE A 352 -23.11 21.57 -3.53
CA PHE A 352 -22.09 21.49 -4.58
C PHE A 352 -22.62 21.94 -5.94
N GLN A 353 -23.87 21.59 -6.29
CA GLN A 353 -24.54 22.03 -7.51
C GLN A 353 -24.65 23.56 -7.57
N ASP A 354 -25.14 24.17 -6.51
CA ASP A 354 -25.40 25.62 -6.41
C ASP A 354 -24.12 26.45 -6.48
N ASN A 355 -22.98 25.85 -6.11
CA ASN A 355 -21.67 26.48 -6.16
C ASN A 355 -20.84 26.05 -7.39
N GLY A 356 -21.45 25.35 -8.36
CA GLY A 356 -20.80 24.96 -9.61
C GLY A 356 -19.72 23.89 -9.47
N ALA A 357 -19.66 23.18 -8.33
CA ALA A 357 -18.63 22.17 -8.06
C ALA A 357 -18.94 20.80 -8.70
N ASN A 358 -20.21 20.51 -9.01
CA ASN A 358 -20.63 19.22 -9.59
C ASN A 358 -20.03 18.91 -10.98
N GLN A 359 -19.53 19.92 -11.69
CA GLN A 359 -18.78 19.71 -12.93
C GLN A 359 -17.39 19.07 -12.69
N TYR A 360 -16.89 19.10 -11.46
CA TYR A 360 -15.60 18.52 -11.03
C TYR A 360 -15.77 17.38 -10.01
N ALA A 361 -16.95 17.21 -9.39
CA ALA A 361 -17.22 16.08 -8.50
C ALA A 361 -17.85 14.92 -9.26
N ILE A 362 -17.24 13.74 -9.18
CA ILE A 362 -17.83 12.46 -9.58
C ILE A 362 -18.39 11.82 -8.30
N TRP A 363 -19.70 11.76 -8.18
CA TRP A 363 -20.37 11.25 -6.97
C TRP A 363 -20.45 9.72 -7.01
N ASP A 364 -19.80 9.08 -6.04
CA ASP A 364 -19.73 7.62 -5.94
C ASP A 364 -20.51 7.10 -4.72
N TRP A 365 -21.61 6.39 -4.97
CA TRP A 365 -22.42 5.74 -3.92
C TRP A 365 -21.92 4.32 -3.66
N SER A 366 -21.37 4.07 -2.46
CA SER A 366 -20.61 2.87 -2.14
C SER A 366 -21.09 2.14 -0.87
N PRO A 367 -22.00 1.15 -0.96
CA PRO A 367 -22.32 0.25 0.14
C PRO A 367 -21.18 -0.73 0.52
N SER A 368 -21.24 -1.30 1.72
CA SER A 368 -20.44 -2.48 2.11
C SER A 368 -21.11 -3.77 1.65
N ARG A 369 -20.35 -4.88 1.58
CA ARG A 369 -20.90 -6.19 1.21
C ARG A 369 -22.04 -6.61 2.16
N ILE A 370 -23.16 -7.03 1.57
CA ILE A 370 -24.43 -7.21 2.28
C ILE A 370 -24.39 -8.35 3.31
N ASP A 371 -23.65 -9.41 3.04
CA ASP A 371 -23.62 -10.63 3.86
C ASP A 371 -22.80 -10.49 5.16
N LYS A 372 -22.17 -9.32 5.37
CA LYS A 372 -21.36 -8.99 6.57
C LYS A 372 -21.94 -7.86 7.41
N LEU A 373 -23.22 -7.52 7.22
CA LEU A 373 -23.89 -6.46 7.99
C LEU A 373 -24.36 -6.92 9.39
N GLY A 374 -24.14 -8.18 9.75
CA GLY A 374 -24.44 -8.73 11.08
C GLY A 374 -25.93 -9.02 11.34
N ASN A 375 -26.81 -8.82 10.36
CA ASN A 375 -28.21 -9.21 10.45
C ASN A 375 -28.82 -9.48 9.07
N PRO A 376 -29.42 -10.67 8.83
CA PRO A 376 -30.03 -11.03 7.55
C PRO A 376 -31.08 -10.05 7.03
N LYS A 377 -31.76 -9.29 7.90
CA LYS A 377 -32.75 -8.28 7.47
C LYS A 377 -32.11 -7.11 6.72
N TYR A 378 -30.82 -6.85 6.93
CA TYR A 378 -30.06 -5.80 6.25
C TYR A 378 -29.53 -6.26 4.88
N GLU A 379 -29.71 -7.53 4.54
CA GLU A 379 -29.18 -8.11 3.29
C GLU A 379 -30.15 -7.99 2.12
N THR A 380 -31.34 -7.43 2.34
CA THR A 380 -32.41 -7.40 1.34
C THR A 380 -32.24 -6.25 0.34
N LEU A 381 -32.75 -6.46 -0.89
CA LEU A 381 -32.77 -5.43 -1.93
C LEU A 381 -33.46 -4.15 -1.47
N ASP A 382 -34.60 -4.27 -0.79
CA ASP A 382 -35.35 -3.11 -0.28
C ASP A 382 -34.56 -2.35 0.78
N TYR A 383 -33.84 -3.06 1.65
CA TYR A 383 -32.99 -2.43 2.64
C TYR A 383 -31.89 -1.60 1.98
N MET A 384 -31.13 -2.16 1.04
CA MET A 384 -30.09 -1.40 0.35
C MET A 384 -30.67 -0.25 -0.48
N ARG A 385 -31.82 -0.47 -1.14
CA ARG A 385 -32.49 0.55 -1.96
C ARG A 385 -32.87 1.79 -1.16
N ASN A 386 -33.18 1.67 0.14
CA ASN A 386 -33.52 2.82 0.99
C ASN A 386 -32.37 3.83 1.12
N TYR A 387 -31.12 3.43 0.85
CA TYR A 387 -29.95 4.30 0.91
C TYR A 387 -29.56 4.91 -0.44
N TYR A 388 -30.20 4.51 -1.54
CA TYR A 388 -29.85 5.02 -2.86
C TYR A 388 -30.51 6.39 -3.12
N PRO A 389 -29.74 7.46 -3.33
CA PRO A 389 -30.30 8.81 -3.45
C PRO A 389 -31.01 9.06 -4.79
N GLY A 390 -30.77 8.20 -5.78
CA GLY A 390 -31.35 8.29 -7.13
C GLY A 390 -30.29 8.59 -8.19
N SER A 391 -30.59 8.22 -9.44
CA SER A 391 -29.63 8.24 -10.55
C SER A 391 -29.12 9.63 -10.95
N GLU A 392 -29.83 10.70 -10.57
CA GLU A 392 -29.44 12.10 -10.78
C GLU A 392 -28.30 12.54 -9.84
N TYR A 393 -28.22 11.94 -8.65
CA TYR A 393 -27.28 12.33 -7.59
C TYR A 393 -26.02 11.46 -7.53
N VAL A 394 -25.88 10.51 -8.46
CA VAL A 394 -24.86 9.46 -8.45
C VAL A 394 -24.28 9.32 -9.84
N ASP A 395 -22.98 9.46 -9.98
CA ASP A 395 -22.28 9.26 -11.25
C ASP A 395 -21.79 7.80 -11.39
N TRP A 396 -21.16 7.29 -10.33
CA TRP A 396 -20.70 5.91 -10.19
C TRP A 396 -21.31 5.25 -8.97
N VAL A 397 -21.41 3.93 -9.00
CA VAL A 397 -21.68 3.14 -7.81
C VAL A 397 -20.42 2.37 -7.45
N GLY A 398 -20.27 2.03 -6.20
CA GLY A 398 -19.16 1.20 -5.79
C GLY A 398 -19.52 0.23 -4.69
N MET A 399 -18.50 -0.43 -4.15
CA MET A 399 -18.64 -1.16 -2.90
C MET A 399 -17.32 -1.37 -2.18
N SER A 400 -17.42 -1.49 -0.86
CA SER A 400 -16.35 -1.99 0.00
C SER A 400 -16.54 -3.49 0.24
N GLY A 401 -15.48 -4.28 0.10
CA GLY A 401 -15.55 -5.74 0.21
C GLY A 401 -14.19 -6.36 0.54
N TYR A 402 -14.13 -7.08 1.66
CA TYR A 402 -12.90 -7.69 2.14
C TYR A 402 -13.06 -9.21 2.35
N TYR A 403 -11.99 -9.95 2.11
CA TYR A 403 -11.87 -11.36 2.44
C TYR A 403 -11.12 -11.56 3.76
N ARG A 404 -11.84 -11.86 4.85
CA ARG A 404 -11.30 -11.80 6.21
C ARG A 404 -11.22 -13.15 6.94
N ASP A 405 -11.98 -14.13 6.49
CA ASP A 405 -12.24 -15.36 7.24
C ASP A 405 -11.84 -16.59 6.42
N ALA A 406 -10.99 -17.43 7.01
CA ALA A 406 -10.46 -18.61 6.35
C ALA A 406 -11.49 -19.71 6.06
N THR A 407 -12.67 -19.61 6.67
CA THR A 407 -13.80 -20.52 6.43
C THR A 407 -14.61 -20.13 5.20
N GLU A 408 -14.47 -18.91 4.72
CA GLU A 408 -15.12 -18.43 3.52
C GLU A 408 -14.39 -18.92 2.26
N ALA A 409 -15.15 -19.14 1.18
CA ALA A 409 -14.56 -19.39 -0.11
C ALA A 409 -13.72 -18.17 -0.54
N PRO A 410 -12.42 -18.33 -0.86
CA PRO A 410 -11.55 -17.24 -1.30
C PRO A 410 -11.83 -16.90 -2.76
N THR A 411 -13.03 -16.41 -3.06
CA THR A 411 -13.47 -16.09 -4.41
C THR A 411 -14.09 -14.71 -4.51
N PHE A 412 -14.01 -14.13 -5.70
CA PHE A 412 -14.72 -12.91 -6.08
C PHE A 412 -16.23 -13.07 -5.82
N GLU A 413 -16.81 -14.17 -6.29
CA GLU A 413 -18.26 -14.41 -6.19
C GLU A 413 -18.74 -14.39 -4.74
N ASN A 414 -18.01 -15.04 -3.84
CA ASN A 414 -18.34 -15.04 -2.41
C ASN A 414 -18.27 -13.63 -1.80
N THR A 415 -17.32 -12.80 -2.25
CA THR A 415 -17.10 -11.46 -1.67
C THR A 415 -18.02 -10.40 -2.24
N PHE A 416 -18.31 -10.46 -3.54
CA PHE A 416 -18.93 -9.38 -4.30
C PHE A 416 -20.25 -9.75 -4.94
N GLY A 417 -20.45 -11.01 -5.35
CA GLY A 417 -21.53 -11.43 -6.27
C GLY A 417 -22.93 -11.01 -5.81
N ALA A 418 -23.28 -11.32 -4.56
CA ALA A 418 -24.59 -10.99 -4.01
C ALA A 418 -24.84 -9.47 -3.91
N THR A 419 -23.79 -8.69 -3.60
CA THR A 419 -23.90 -7.22 -3.50
C THR A 419 -23.99 -6.60 -4.89
N LEU A 420 -23.16 -7.03 -5.83
CA LEU A 420 -23.21 -6.59 -7.23
C LEU A 420 -24.57 -6.87 -7.88
N ALA A 421 -25.17 -8.02 -7.59
CA ALA A 421 -26.51 -8.35 -8.08
C ALA A 421 -27.59 -7.36 -7.61
N GLN A 422 -27.47 -6.81 -6.40
CA GLN A 422 -28.39 -5.79 -5.91
C GLN A 422 -28.04 -4.40 -6.45
N ILE A 423 -26.76 -4.03 -6.52
CA ILE A 423 -26.31 -2.76 -7.12
C ILE A 423 -26.83 -2.63 -8.56
N ARG A 424 -26.69 -3.68 -9.37
CA ARG A 424 -27.17 -3.73 -10.76
C ARG A 424 -28.69 -3.52 -10.89
N GLN A 425 -29.46 -3.92 -9.88
CA GLN A 425 -30.92 -3.70 -9.83
C GLN A 425 -31.30 -2.30 -9.34
N ILE A 426 -30.53 -1.73 -8.41
CA ILE A 426 -30.80 -0.42 -7.79
C ILE A 426 -30.37 0.72 -8.72
N ALA A 427 -29.21 0.58 -9.36
CA ALA A 427 -28.55 1.61 -10.15
C ALA A 427 -28.15 1.08 -11.55
N PRO A 428 -29.12 0.62 -12.36
CA PRO A 428 -28.83 0.04 -13.67
C PRO A 428 -28.08 1.03 -14.57
N GLY A 429 -27.05 0.55 -15.27
CA GLY A 429 -26.26 1.32 -16.23
C GLY A 429 -25.20 2.25 -15.63
N LYS A 430 -25.03 2.27 -14.30
CA LYS A 430 -23.92 2.97 -13.65
C LYS A 430 -22.67 2.08 -13.66
N GLY A 431 -21.51 2.68 -13.93
CA GLY A 431 -20.22 1.99 -13.77
C GLY A 431 -19.97 1.66 -12.30
N ILE A 432 -19.48 0.45 -12.05
CA ILE A 432 -19.23 -0.08 -10.70
C ILE A 432 -17.73 -0.04 -10.39
N VAL A 433 -17.33 0.65 -9.32
CA VAL A 433 -15.94 0.63 -8.82
C VAL A 433 -15.87 -0.15 -7.50
N LEU A 434 -15.00 -1.15 -7.41
CA LEU A 434 -14.73 -1.83 -6.14
C LEU A 434 -13.82 -0.94 -5.28
N ASN A 435 -14.41 0.07 -4.64
CA ASN A 435 -13.70 1.23 -4.09
C ASN A 435 -12.81 0.94 -2.89
N GLU A 436 -13.07 -0.14 -2.15
CA GLU A 436 -12.15 -0.60 -1.13
C GLU A 436 -12.19 -2.12 -1.05
N ILE A 437 -11.12 -2.73 -1.52
CA ILE A 437 -10.99 -4.18 -1.48
C ILE A 437 -9.68 -4.62 -0.86
N GLY A 438 -9.70 -5.80 -0.24
CA GLY A 438 -8.50 -6.42 0.30
C GLY A 438 -8.75 -7.84 0.77
N ALA A 439 -7.71 -8.66 0.73
CA ALA A 439 -7.69 -10.00 1.32
C ALA A 439 -6.59 -10.10 2.38
N THR A 440 -6.88 -10.73 3.52
CA THR A 440 -5.92 -10.91 4.61
C THR A 440 -5.32 -12.30 4.48
N GLU A 441 -4.09 -12.44 4.93
CA GLU A 441 -3.43 -13.74 4.98
C GLU A 441 -4.21 -14.65 5.92
N THR A 442 -4.96 -15.58 5.32
CA THR A 442 -5.84 -16.55 5.96
C THR A 442 -5.53 -17.92 5.36
N GLY A 443 -5.81 -18.98 6.12
CA GLY A 443 -5.23 -20.30 5.88
C GLY A 443 -3.84 -20.41 6.53
N GLY A 444 -3.66 -21.39 7.41
CA GLY A 444 -2.51 -21.45 8.33
C GLY A 444 -1.13 -21.72 7.70
N SER A 445 -1.00 -21.82 6.38
CA SER A 445 0.29 -22.06 5.71
C SER A 445 0.34 -21.54 4.26
N VAL A 446 1.55 -21.42 3.71
CA VAL A 446 1.78 -21.02 2.31
C VAL A 446 1.21 -22.02 1.30
N SER A 447 1.16 -23.31 1.66
CA SER A 447 0.57 -24.35 0.82
C SER A 447 -0.95 -24.24 0.68
N ASP A 448 -1.60 -23.44 1.53
CA ASP A 448 -3.03 -23.10 1.43
C ASP A 448 -3.21 -21.57 1.33
N SER A 449 -2.61 -20.97 0.31
CA SER A 449 -2.64 -19.51 0.12
C SER A 449 -4.02 -19.01 -0.34
N GLN A 450 -4.92 -18.77 0.61
CA GLN A 450 -6.28 -18.30 0.34
C GLN A 450 -6.30 -16.89 -0.26
N LYS A 451 -5.41 -16.00 0.20
CA LYS A 451 -5.27 -14.65 -0.38
C LYS A 451 -4.87 -14.69 -1.85
N SER A 452 -3.85 -15.48 -2.22
CA SER A 452 -3.47 -15.65 -3.63
C SER A 452 -4.64 -16.17 -4.49
N ARG A 453 -5.39 -17.16 -4.00
CA ARG A 453 -6.58 -17.67 -4.71
C ARG A 453 -7.69 -16.63 -4.87
N TRP A 454 -7.92 -15.83 -3.83
CA TRP A 454 -8.88 -14.73 -3.87
C TRP A 454 -8.46 -13.68 -4.91
N ILE A 455 -7.17 -13.33 -4.95
CA ILE A 455 -6.61 -12.39 -5.95
C ILE A 455 -6.76 -12.96 -7.37
N THR A 456 -6.39 -14.22 -7.60
CA THR A 456 -6.59 -14.87 -8.91
C THR A 456 -8.07 -14.83 -9.31
N SER A 457 -8.98 -15.19 -8.39
CA SER A 457 -10.42 -15.16 -8.65
C SER A 457 -10.97 -13.76 -8.94
N LEU A 458 -10.40 -12.71 -8.32
CA LEU A 458 -10.73 -11.32 -8.64
C LEU A 458 -10.43 -11.03 -10.11
N PHE A 459 -9.22 -11.33 -10.58
CA PHE A 459 -8.84 -11.06 -11.97
C PHE A 459 -9.59 -11.94 -12.97
N ASP A 460 -9.89 -13.20 -12.63
CA ASP A 460 -10.76 -14.06 -13.44
C ASP A 460 -12.15 -13.44 -13.62
N ALA A 461 -12.73 -12.90 -12.54
CA ALA A 461 -14.04 -12.26 -12.60
C ALA A 461 -14.00 -10.93 -13.37
N LEU A 462 -12.92 -10.16 -13.31
CA LEU A 462 -12.75 -8.93 -14.09
C LEU A 462 -12.57 -9.22 -15.60
N ALA A 463 -12.08 -10.41 -15.96
CA ALA A 463 -12.01 -10.90 -17.34
C ALA A 463 -13.36 -11.37 -17.88
N ASP A 464 -14.28 -11.78 -17.01
CA ASP A 464 -15.60 -12.24 -17.41
C ASP A 464 -16.44 -11.07 -17.97
N PRO A 465 -16.94 -11.15 -19.23
CA PRO A 465 -17.82 -10.14 -19.80
C PRO A 465 -19.09 -9.87 -18.97
N ALA A 466 -19.52 -10.81 -18.13
CA ALA A 466 -20.62 -10.62 -17.18
C ALA A 466 -20.33 -9.52 -16.13
N ASN A 467 -19.06 -9.14 -15.93
CA ASN A 467 -18.61 -8.05 -15.07
C ASN A 467 -17.97 -6.89 -15.86
N SER A 468 -18.42 -6.69 -17.11
CA SER A 468 -18.01 -5.54 -17.94
C SER A 468 -18.48 -4.18 -17.40
N ASP A 469 -19.50 -4.18 -16.54
CA ASP A 469 -19.99 -3.00 -15.81
C ASP A 469 -19.16 -2.65 -14.58
N VAL A 470 -18.30 -3.56 -14.11
CA VAL A 470 -17.25 -3.22 -13.16
C VAL A 470 -16.19 -2.44 -13.92
N ILE A 471 -15.99 -1.17 -13.61
CA ILE A 471 -15.08 -0.26 -14.32
C ILE A 471 -13.80 0.00 -13.52
N GLY A 472 -13.56 -0.70 -12.42
CA GLY A 472 -12.30 -0.60 -11.70
C GLY A 472 -12.35 -1.10 -10.28
N PHE A 473 -11.23 -0.97 -9.60
CA PHE A 473 -11.09 -1.21 -8.17
C PHE A 473 -10.03 -0.31 -7.57
N ALA A 474 -10.12 -0.07 -6.27
CA ALA A 474 -9.05 0.49 -5.48
C ALA A 474 -8.67 -0.46 -4.33
N TYR A 475 -7.46 -0.98 -4.40
CA TYR A 475 -6.97 -1.97 -3.45
C TYR A 475 -6.45 -1.27 -2.18
N PHE A 476 -6.91 -1.74 -1.03
CA PHE A 476 -6.57 -1.20 0.28
C PHE A 476 -5.29 -1.85 0.81
N SER A 477 -4.12 -1.34 0.40
CA SER A 477 -2.83 -1.93 0.75
C SER A 477 -2.32 -1.40 2.09
N GLU A 478 -3.03 -1.72 3.17
CA GLU A 478 -2.71 -1.25 4.53
C GLU A 478 -2.90 -2.36 5.59
N THR A 479 -2.40 -2.10 6.80
CA THR A 479 -2.70 -2.93 7.97
C THR A 479 -3.72 -2.24 8.85
N ALA A 480 -4.82 -2.91 9.18
CA ALA A 480 -5.83 -2.40 10.09
C ALA A 480 -5.90 -3.28 11.33
N THR A 481 -5.65 -2.69 12.50
CA THR A 481 -5.85 -3.38 13.77
C THR A 481 -7.19 -2.96 14.39
N THR A 482 -8.06 -3.94 14.62
CA THR A 482 -9.33 -3.76 15.34
C THR A 482 -9.32 -4.54 16.66
N ILE A 483 -10.26 -4.23 17.55
CA ILE A 483 -10.54 -5.04 18.73
C ILE A 483 -11.83 -5.82 18.47
N VAL A 484 -11.74 -7.14 18.36
CA VAL A 484 -12.89 -8.04 18.22
C VAL A 484 -13.02 -8.82 19.54
N ASP A 485 -14.16 -8.70 20.21
CA ASP A 485 -14.45 -9.36 21.50
C ASP A 485 -13.37 -9.15 22.59
N GLY A 486 -12.78 -7.95 22.62
CA GLY A 486 -11.72 -7.60 23.57
C GLY A 486 -10.31 -8.10 23.19
N ALA A 487 -10.16 -8.81 22.06
CA ALA A 487 -8.89 -9.23 21.50
C ALA A 487 -8.45 -8.34 20.33
N ARG A 488 -7.16 -8.02 20.28
CA ARG A 488 -6.57 -7.23 19.18
C ARG A 488 -6.37 -8.13 17.96
N THR A 489 -7.10 -7.86 16.88
CA THR A 489 -6.99 -8.56 15.59
C THR A 489 -6.41 -7.60 14.55
N THR A 490 -5.24 -7.93 14.01
CA THR A 490 -4.65 -7.18 12.90
C THR A 490 -4.98 -7.87 11.59
N ASN A 491 -5.67 -7.17 10.71
CA ASN A 491 -5.81 -7.56 9.34
C ASN A 491 -4.66 -6.96 8.52
N ASP A 492 -3.96 -7.78 7.77
CA ASP A 492 -2.86 -7.34 6.89
C ASP A 492 -3.31 -7.47 5.43
N TRP A 493 -3.84 -6.36 4.89
CA TRP A 493 -4.38 -6.31 3.54
C TRP A 493 -3.29 -6.08 2.49
N ARG A 494 -2.10 -5.62 2.90
CA ARG A 494 -1.02 -5.17 2.01
C ARG A 494 -0.73 -6.17 0.90
N LEU A 495 -0.49 -5.69 -0.31
CA LEU A 495 -0.14 -6.56 -1.45
C LEU A 495 1.19 -7.28 -1.21
N ASP A 496 2.12 -6.63 -0.51
CA ASP A 496 3.45 -7.12 -0.17
C ASP A 496 3.48 -7.96 1.13
N SER A 497 2.33 -8.38 1.67
CA SER A 497 2.24 -9.19 2.90
C SER A 497 2.99 -10.53 2.76
N ARG A 498 2.93 -11.14 1.57
CA ARG A 498 3.67 -12.34 1.17
C ARG A 498 4.02 -12.30 -0.31
N SER A 499 5.12 -12.97 -0.67
CA SER A 499 5.61 -13.00 -2.05
C SER A 499 4.64 -13.65 -3.04
N ASP A 500 3.89 -14.68 -2.62
CA ASP A 500 2.92 -15.37 -3.47
C ASP A 500 1.60 -14.60 -3.61
N SER A 501 1.21 -13.82 -2.61
CA SER A 501 0.10 -12.85 -2.72
C SER A 501 0.44 -11.73 -3.69
N LEU A 502 1.65 -11.17 -3.59
CA LEU A 502 2.17 -10.18 -4.53
C LEU A 502 2.25 -10.75 -5.95
N GLN A 503 2.84 -11.94 -6.12
CA GLN A 503 2.96 -12.57 -7.44
C GLN A 503 1.60 -12.83 -8.09
N ALA A 504 0.61 -13.32 -7.33
CA ALA A 504 -0.75 -13.52 -7.85
C ALA A 504 -1.37 -12.20 -8.35
N PHE A 505 -1.07 -11.09 -7.67
CA PHE A 505 -1.53 -9.77 -8.10
C PHE A 505 -0.80 -9.29 -9.36
N VAL A 506 0.53 -9.45 -9.41
CA VAL A 506 1.37 -9.15 -10.59
C VAL A 506 0.88 -9.93 -11.81
N ASP A 507 0.66 -11.24 -11.67
CA ASP A 507 0.17 -12.08 -12.75
C ASP A 507 -1.21 -11.58 -13.24
N GLY A 508 -2.13 -11.30 -12.31
CA GLY A 508 -3.47 -10.83 -12.61
C GLY A 508 -3.54 -9.44 -13.27
N ILE A 509 -2.80 -8.46 -12.76
CA ILE A 509 -2.76 -7.09 -13.29
C ILE A 509 -2.03 -7.00 -14.65
N SER A 510 -1.20 -7.99 -14.98
CA SER A 510 -0.47 -8.09 -16.25
C SER A 510 -1.27 -8.76 -17.37
N ARG A 511 -2.46 -9.29 -17.07
CA ARG A 511 -3.32 -9.96 -18.04
C ARG A 511 -3.73 -9.02 -19.17
N THR A 512 -3.79 -9.56 -20.38
CA THR A 512 -4.20 -8.87 -21.62
C THR A 512 -5.45 -9.49 -22.26
N ASP A 513 -5.94 -10.60 -21.69
CA ASP A 513 -7.18 -11.29 -22.06
C ASP A 513 -8.42 -10.71 -21.38
N ILE A 514 -8.21 -9.88 -20.37
CA ILE A 514 -9.14 -8.84 -20.01
C ILE A 514 -9.20 -7.90 -21.22
N ASP A 515 -10.37 -7.47 -21.73
CA ASP A 515 -10.53 -6.49 -22.85
C ASP A 515 -9.98 -5.09 -22.46
N TYR A 516 -8.70 -5.05 -22.10
CA TYR A 516 -8.20 -4.21 -21.03
C TYR A 516 -6.71 -3.93 -21.20
N ASP A 517 -6.45 -2.71 -21.62
CA ASP A 517 -5.14 -2.10 -21.47
C ASP A 517 -5.17 -1.35 -20.12
N LEU A 518 -4.76 -2.02 -19.05
CA LEU A 518 -4.28 -1.34 -17.84
C LEU A 518 -2.97 -0.67 -18.24
N GLN A 519 -3.12 0.48 -18.91
CA GLN A 519 -2.11 1.14 -19.73
C GLN A 519 -0.71 0.56 -19.57
N GLU A 520 -0.30 -0.22 -20.56
CA GLU A 520 1.11 -0.52 -20.75
C GLU A 520 1.90 0.78 -20.82
N VAL A 521 2.62 1.05 -19.75
CA VAL A 521 3.82 1.85 -19.84
C VAL A 521 4.89 0.96 -19.22
N GLU A 522 5.55 0.19 -20.08
CA GLU A 522 6.78 -0.51 -19.73
C GLU A 522 7.78 0.51 -19.15
N GLN A 523 8.52 0.10 -18.13
CA GLN A 523 9.60 0.92 -17.55
C GLN A 523 10.81 1.02 -18.48
#